data_AF-X6N061-F1
#
_entry.id   AF-X6N061-F1
#
_cell.length_a   1.000
_cell.length_b   1.000
_cell.length_c   1.000
_cell.angle_alpha   90.00
_cell.angle_beta   90.00
_cell.angle_gamma   90.00
#
_symmetry.space_group_name_H-M   'P 1'
#
loop_
_entity.id
_entity.type
_entity.pdbx_description
1 polymer ?
#
loop_
_entity_poly.entity_id
_entity_poly.type
_entity_poly.pdbx_seq_one_letter_code
_entity_poly.pdbx_strand_id
1 'polypeptide(L)'
;SDPPELKIVNRKGDWLAADALPIHDYEKNKAKDYQLVWSPSQYSKDEERFYIVSPKDIVVASPCTIEDHIKWLKDKGRFDEAWQQALAHSETLKLRRRIDPINVGEEYLSSIFNKIVATPKGPANNTNGNDTNDASDTEREKLKQKFGEVCQQVLRDDKARWEKWALAVISQKQLPLIISVLPTANPQLSQSIYQKILNQLMYSAPKFFLNLREKLALFHLSYQQRYSGCFGGHQRTKAKS
;
A
#
# COMPACT_ATOMS: atom_id res chain seq x y z
N SER A 1 -16.75 -3.40 38.87
CA SER A 1 -15.32 -3.68 39.06
C SER A 1 -14.58 -3.20 37.83
N ASP A 2 -13.41 -2.62 38.01
CA ASP A 2 -12.54 -2.27 36.88
C ASP A 2 -11.92 -3.55 36.29
N PRO A 3 -11.65 -3.57 34.96
CA PRO A 3 -10.99 -4.71 34.35
C PRO A 3 -9.62 -4.96 34.99
N PRO A 4 -9.20 -6.23 35.11
CA PRO A 4 -7.89 -6.56 35.67
C PRO A 4 -6.77 -5.96 34.81
N GLU A 5 -5.70 -5.47 35.44
CA GLU A 5 -4.58 -4.83 34.75
C GLU A 5 -3.28 -5.63 34.94
N LEU A 6 -2.50 -5.77 33.86
CA LEU A 6 -1.12 -6.25 33.91
C LEU A 6 -0.18 -5.05 34.03
N LYS A 7 0.68 -5.06 35.06
CA LYS A 7 1.64 -3.98 35.33
C LYS A 7 3.07 -4.50 35.23
N ILE A 8 3.87 -3.82 34.42
CA ILE A 8 5.30 -4.05 34.32
C ILE A 8 5.98 -3.07 35.27
N VAL A 9 6.73 -3.59 36.24
CA VAL A 9 7.45 -2.79 37.24
C VAL A 9 8.95 -2.98 37.09
N ASN A 10 9.71 -1.90 37.30
CA ASN A 10 11.16 -1.98 37.35
C ASN A 10 11.65 -2.54 38.71
N ARG A 11 12.95 -2.80 38.85
CA ARG A 11 13.53 -3.28 40.12
C ARG A 11 13.44 -2.29 41.29
N LYS A 12 13.17 -1.01 41.01
CA LYS A 12 12.98 0.06 42.01
C LYS A 12 11.53 0.17 42.49
N GLY A 13 10.59 -0.53 41.83
CA GLY A 13 9.15 -0.47 42.11
C GLY A 13 8.39 0.57 41.28
N ASP A 14 9.04 1.27 40.35
CA ASP A 14 8.36 2.20 39.45
C ASP A 14 7.66 1.46 38.31
N TRP A 15 6.54 2.01 37.86
CA TRP A 15 5.66 1.39 36.90
C TRP A 15 6.12 1.79 35.49
N LEU A 16 6.47 0.81 34.67
CA LEU A 16 6.95 1.01 33.30
C LEU A 16 5.82 0.97 32.28
N ALA A 17 4.83 0.10 32.49
CA ALA A 17 3.67 -0.05 31.63
C ALA A 17 2.49 -0.64 32.44
N ALA A 18 1.28 -0.30 32.04
CA ALA A 18 0.05 -0.85 32.62
C ALA A 18 -0.98 -1.03 31.49
N ASP A 19 -1.48 -2.25 31.32
CA ASP A 19 -2.47 -2.59 30.30
C ASP A 19 -3.66 -3.34 30.92
N ALA A 20 -4.87 -2.92 30.58
CA ALA A 20 -6.09 -3.63 30.95
C ALA A 20 -6.18 -4.95 30.17
N LEU A 21 -6.45 -6.05 30.87
CA LEU A 21 -6.57 -7.39 30.29
C LEU A 21 -7.98 -7.61 29.76
N PRO A 22 -8.13 -8.11 28.52
CA PRO A 22 -9.42 -8.35 27.89
C PRO A 22 -10.03 -9.70 28.36
N ILE A 23 -10.20 -9.85 29.67
CA ILE A 23 -10.74 -11.08 30.29
C ILE A 23 -12.25 -10.96 30.44
N HIS A 24 -12.98 -12.02 30.12
CA HIS A 24 -14.44 -12.07 30.31
C HIS A 24 -14.82 -12.50 31.73
N ASP A 25 -15.99 -12.09 32.22
CA ASP A 25 -16.53 -12.45 33.56
C ASP A 25 -15.57 -12.12 34.74
N TYR A 26 -14.70 -11.12 34.58
CA TYR A 26 -13.66 -10.79 35.56
C TYR A 26 -14.22 -10.27 36.90
N GLU A 27 -15.49 -9.85 36.94
CA GLU A 27 -16.13 -9.29 38.13
C GLU A 27 -16.26 -10.28 39.29
N LYS A 28 -16.21 -11.59 38.98
CA LYS A 28 -16.27 -12.67 39.97
C LYS A 28 -14.88 -13.13 40.43
N ASN A 29 -13.83 -12.69 39.75
CA ASN A 29 -12.46 -13.10 40.01
C ASN A 29 -11.78 -12.07 40.94
N LYS A 30 -10.95 -12.56 41.86
CA LYS A 30 -10.03 -11.77 42.68
C LYS A 30 -8.62 -11.84 42.12
N ALA A 31 -7.73 -10.95 42.54
CA ALA A 31 -6.33 -10.92 42.09
C ALA A 31 -5.61 -12.30 42.19
N LYS A 32 -5.93 -13.08 43.24
CA LYS A 32 -5.37 -14.43 43.45
C LYS A 32 -5.84 -15.49 42.44
N ASP A 33 -6.94 -15.24 41.74
CA ASP A 33 -7.52 -16.16 40.76
C ASP A 33 -6.84 -16.04 39.39
N TYR A 34 -5.93 -15.06 39.25
CA TYR A 34 -5.09 -14.88 38.07
C TYR A 34 -3.70 -15.47 38.32
N GLN A 35 -3.18 -16.20 37.33
CA GLN A 35 -1.86 -16.80 37.40
C GLN A 35 -1.04 -16.42 36.17
N LEU A 36 0.17 -15.89 36.39
CA LEU A 36 1.12 -15.63 35.31
C LEU A 36 2.01 -16.86 35.10
N VAL A 37 1.96 -17.43 33.90
CA VAL A 37 2.76 -18.60 33.51
C VAL A 37 3.72 -18.20 32.40
N TRP A 38 5.01 -18.42 32.60
CA TRP A 38 6.03 -18.21 31.58
C TRP A 38 6.29 -19.52 30.82
N SER A 39 6.28 -19.44 29.50
CA SER A 39 6.62 -20.52 28.59
C SER A 39 7.84 -20.12 27.74
N PRO A 40 9.04 -20.57 28.12
CA PRO A 40 10.24 -20.31 27.33
C PRO A 40 10.21 -21.09 26.01
N SER A 41 10.69 -20.47 24.93
CA SER A 41 11.06 -21.21 23.73
C SER A 41 12.53 -21.62 23.80
N GLN A 42 12.81 -22.86 23.39
CA GLN A 42 14.17 -23.40 23.34
C GLN A 42 14.96 -22.89 22.12
N TYR A 43 14.27 -22.33 21.13
CA TYR A 43 14.85 -21.99 19.83
C TYR A 43 15.03 -20.49 19.65
N SER A 44 14.10 -19.68 20.15
CA SER A 44 14.04 -18.25 19.85
C SER A 44 13.35 -17.45 20.94
N LYS A 45 13.95 -16.31 21.33
CA LYS A 45 13.30 -15.35 22.22
C LYS A 45 11.99 -14.79 21.66
N ASP A 46 11.83 -14.77 20.33
CA ASP A 46 10.62 -14.27 19.66
C ASP A 46 9.42 -15.22 19.80
N GLU A 47 9.65 -16.43 20.31
CA GLU A 47 8.61 -17.44 20.56
C GLU A 47 8.30 -17.63 22.04
N GLU A 48 8.98 -16.91 22.93
CA GLU A 48 8.63 -16.91 24.35
C GLU A 48 7.21 -16.37 24.53
N ARG A 49 6.42 -17.02 25.39
CA ARG A 49 5.05 -16.57 25.69
C ARG A 49 4.82 -16.50 27.18
N PHE A 50 3.96 -15.56 27.56
CA PHE A 50 3.41 -15.45 28.89
C PHE A 50 1.90 -15.70 28.80
N TYR A 51 1.37 -16.43 29.76
CA TYR A 51 -0.06 -16.70 29.86
C TYR A 51 -0.55 -16.07 31.15
N ILE A 52 -1.60 -15.26 31.06
CA ILE A 52 -2.40 -14.85 32.21
C ILE A 52 -3.63 -15.74 32.23
N VAL A 53 -3.63 -16.70 33.14
CA VAL A 53 -4.70 -17.70 33.28
C VAL A 53 -5.66 -17.21 34.35
N SER A 54 -6.94 -17.15 34.02
CA SER A 54 -8.05 -17.00 34.96
C SER A 54 -8.90 -18.28 34.95
N PRO A 55 -9.84 -18.48 35.89
CA PRO A 55 -10.64 -19.71 35.95
C PRO A 55 -11.49 -19.98 34.71
N LYS A 56 -11.78 -18.95 33.90
CA LYS A 56 -12.68 -19.03 32.74
C LYS A 56 -12.08 -18.54 31.42
N ASP A 57 -10.89 -17.95 31.46
CA ASP A 57 -10.30 -17.28 30.32
C ASP A 57 -8.78 -17.29 30.41
N ILE A 58 -8.09 -17.26 29.27
CA ILE A 58 -6.63 -17.26 29.19
C ILE A 58 -6.21 -16.18 28.21
N VAL A 59 -5.41 -15.23 28.70
CA VAL A 59 -4.77 -14.22 27.87
C VAL A 59 -3.35 -14.65 27.56
N VAL A 60 -2.98 -14.63 26.28
CA VAL A 60 -1.61 -14.91 25.83
C VAL A 60 -0.91 -13.59 25.52
N ALA A 61 0.16 -13.29 26.25
CA ALA A 61 1.11 -12.25 25.92
C ALA A 61 2.29 -12.87 25.16
N SER A 62 2.62 -12.30 24.01
CA SER A 62 3.75 -12.71 23.18
C SER A 62 4.52 -11.47 22.76
N PRO A 63 5.84 -11.56 22.52
CA PRO A 63 6.62 -10.44 21.99
C PRO A 63 5.93 -9.86 20.77
N CYS A 64 5.72 -8.54 20.78
CA CYS A 64 5.12 -7.84 19.65
C CYS A 64 6.07 -7.97 18.45
N THR A 65 5.63 -8.71 17.44
CA THR A 65 6.42 -8.91 16.24
C THR A 65 6.30 -7.71 15.31
N ILE A 66 7.21 -7.61 14.33
CA ILE A 66 7.08 -6.57 13.31
C ILE A 66 5.78 -6.76 12.50
N GLU A 67 5.33 -8.00 12.33
CA GLU A 67 4.04 -8.31 11.71
C GLU A 67 2.86 -7.75 12.50
N ASP A 68 2.87 -7.92 13.82
CA ASP A 68 1.84 -7.37 14.71
C ASP A 68 1.84 -5.85 14.68
N HIS A 69 3.02 -5.22 14.65
CA HIS A 69 3.15 -3.78 14.53
C HIS A 69 2.61 -3.25 13.19
N ILE A 70 2.94 -3.90 12.07
CA ILE A 70 2.40 -3.54 10.75
C ILE A 70 0.87 -3.69 10.73
N LYS A 71 0.34 -4.78 11.30
CA LYS A 71 -1.11 -4.99 11.41
C LYS A 71 -1.76 -3.88 12.24
N TRP A 72 -1.18 -3.54 13.38
CA TRP A 72 -1.66 -2.45 14.22
C TRP A 72 -1.67 -1.09 13.49
N LEU A 73 -0.61 -0.79 12.73
CA LEU A 73 -0.55 0.44 11.91
C LEU A 73 -1.66 0.47 10.86
N LYS A 74 -1.93 -0.67 10.20
CA LYS A 74 -3.02 -0.81 9.23
C LYS A 74 -4.39 -0.59 9.88
N ASP A 75 -4.63 -1.18 11.05
CA ASP A 75 -5.89 -1.04 11.80
C ASP A 75 -6.13 0.42 12.23
N LYS A 76 -5.06 1.20 12.44
CA LYS A 76 -5.12 2.64 12.71
C LYS A 76 -5.18 3.52 11.45
N GLY A 77 -5.16 2.92 10.25
CA GLY A 77 -5.17 3.64 8.97
C GLY A 77 -3.84 4.31 8.60
N ARG A 78 -2.74 4.00 9.30
CA ARG A 78 -1.38 4.52 9.09
C ARG A 78 -0.62 3.66 8.09
N PHE A 79 -1.16 3.59 6.87
CA PHE A 79 -0.69 2.67 5.83
C PHE A 79 0.69 3.03 5.26
N ASP A 80 1.09 4.30 5.30
CA ASP A 80 2.41 4.74 4.85
C ASP A 80 3.51 4.23 5.78
N GLU A 81 3.33 4.39 7.08
CA GLU A 81 4.25 3.84 8.08
C GLU A 81 4.25 2.31 8.03
N ALA A 82 3.09 1.67 7.89
CA ALA A 82 2.98 0.22 7.77
C ALA A 82 3.80 -0.30 6.58
N TRP A 83 3.74 0.39 5.44
CA TRP A 83 4.49 0.02 4.25
C TRP A 83 5.99 0.28 4.40
N GLN A 84 6.40 1.40 5.01
CA GLN A 84 7.81 1.69 5.31
C GLN A 84 8.42 0.64 6.25
N GLN A 85 7.70 0.25 7.31
CA GLN A 85 8.12 -0.81 8.21
C GLN A 85 8.23 -2.16 7.48
N ALA A 86 7.28 -2.47 6.59
CA ALA A 86 7.35 -3.68 5.77
C ALA A 86 8.56 -3.69 4.83
N LEU A 87 8.93 -2.55 4.25
CA LEU A 87 10.12 -2.41 3.41
C LEU A 87 11.43 -2.50 4.22
N ALA A 88 11.49 -1.85 5.38
CA ALA A 88 12.67 -1.86 6.26
C ALA A 88 12.97 -3.26 6.82
N HIS A 89 11.93 -4.06 7.07
CA HIS A 89 12.04 -5.40 7.63
C HIS A 89 11.74 -6.51 6.61
N SER A 90 11.99 -6.24 5.32
CA SER A 90 11.58 -7.16 4.24
C SER A 90 12.20 -8.55 4.36
N GLU A 91 13.44 -8.64 4.84
CA GLU A 91 14.21 -9.88 5.01
C GLU A 91 13.60 -10.75 6.12
N THR A 92 13.23 -10.13 7.25
CA THR A 92 12.54 -10.81 8.36
C THR A 92 11.17 -11.32 7.90
N LEU A 93 10.43 -10.51 7.15
CA LEU A 93 9.11 -10.86 6.65
C LEU A 93 9.15 -11.97 5.57
N LYS A 94 10.15 -11.94 4.68
CA LYS A 94 10.37 -12.97 3.65
C LYS A 94 10.63 -14.34 4.27
N LEU A 95 11.35 -14.38 5.39
CA LEU A 95 11.67 -15.64 6.08
C LEU A 95 10.41 -16.31 6.64
N ARG A 96 9.50 -15.51 7.22
CA ARG A 96 8.25 -16.00 7.80
C ARG A 96 7.11 -16.14 6.78
N ARG A 97 7.23 -15.52 5.60
CA ARG A 97 6.25 -15.50 4.48
C ARG A 97 4.81 -15.10 4.86
N ARG A 98 4.61 -14.42 5.99
CA ARG A 98 3.26 -14.04 6.46
C ARG A 98 2.75 -12.73 5.87
N ILE A 99 3.65 -11.77 5.65
CA ILE A 99 3.33 -10.45 5.10
C ILE A 99 4.25 -10.18 3.92
N ASP A 100 3.67 -9.87 2.76
CA ASP A 100 4.40 -9.37 1.60
C ASP A 100 4.37 -7.82 1.62
N PRO A 101 5.54 -7.14 1.65
CA PRO A 101 5.60 -5.68 1.58
C PRO A 101 4.86 -5.09 0.38
N ILE A 102 4.77 -5.82 -0.74
CA ILE A 102 4.04 -5.35 -1.92
C ILE A 102 2.54 -5.33 -1.65
N ASN A 103 2.00 -6.34 -0.98
CA ASN A 103 0.58 -6.39 -0.62
C ASN A 103 0.23 -5.26 0.36
N VAL A 104 1.10 -4.95 1.32
CA VAL A 104 0.93 -3.80 2.21
C VAL A 104 0.91 -2.49 1.41
N GLY A 105 1.74 -2.37 0.38
CA GLY A 105 1.72 -1.25 -0.56
C GLY A 105 0.43 -1.15 -1.38
N GLU A 106 -0.15 -2.26 -1.83
CA GLU A 106 -1.44 -2.27 -2.55
C GLU A 106 -2.61 -1.84 -1.65
N GLU A 107 -2.58 -2.24 -0.38
CA GLU A 107 -3.54 -1.76 0.62
C GLU A 107 -3.37 -0.27 0.89
N TYR A 108 -2.13 0.22 0.91
CA TYR A 108 -1.85 1.64 1.02
C TYR A 108 -2.40 2.43 -0.19
N LEU A 109 -2.18 1.94 -1.41
CA LEU A 109 -2.76 2.52 -2.62
C LEU A 109 -4.29 2.57 -2.55
N SER A 110 -4.90 1.50 -2.05
CA SER A 110 -6.37 1.41 -1.86
C SER A 110 -6.87 2.45 -0.87
N SER A 111 -6.15 2.66 0.23
CA SER A 111 -6.47 3.72 1.20
C SER A 111 -6.40 5.12 0.58
N ILE A 112 -5.32 5.44 -0.15
CA ILE A 112 -5.19 6.74 -0.84
C ILE A 112 -6.29 6.91 -1.89
N PHE A 113 -6.51 5.90 -2.72
CA PHE A 113 -7.51 5.94 -3.78
C PHE A 113 -8.92 6.18 -3.24
N ASN A 114 -9.30 5.45 -2.19
CA ASN A 114 -10.59 5.63 -1.53
C ASN A 114 -10.73 7.03 -0.94
N LYS A 115 -9.68 7.62 -0.38
CA LYS A 115 -9.69 9.02 0.08
C LYS A 115 -9.92 9.99 -1.08
N ILE A 116 -9.27 9.80 -2.22
CA ILE A 116 -9.44 10.66 -3.41
C ILE A 116 -10.86 10.56 -3.98
N VAL A 117 -11.43 9.35 -4.02
CA VAL A 117 -12.81 9.13 -4.50
C VAL A 117 -13.82 9.69 -3.49
N ALA A 118 -13.56 9.55 -2.20
CA ALA A 118 -14.42 10.05 -1.13
C ALA A 118 -14.41 11.58 -1.03
N THR A 119 -13.34 12.28 -1.44
CA THR A 119 -13.33 13.73 -1.60
C THR A 119 -14.12 14.12 -2.85
N PRO A 120 -15.40 14.56 -2.74
CA PRO A 120 -16.16 14.94 -3.90
C PRO A 120 -15.60 16.25 -4.45
N LYS A 121 -15.52 16.35 -5.78
CA LYS A 121 -15.25 17.62 -6.47
C LYS A 121 -16.38 18.58 -6.04
N GLY A 122 -16.08 19.59 -5.23
CA GLY A 122 -17.06 20.58 -4.80
C GLY A 122 -17.79 21.16 -6.02
N PRO A 123 -19.08 21.54 -5.89
CA PRO A 123 -19.84 22.06 -7.01
C PRO A 123 -19.10 23.25 -7.61
N ALA A 124 -18.76 23.13 -8.89
CA ALA A 124 -18.26 24.25 -9.68
C ALA A 124 -19.42 25.24 -9.88
N ASN A 125 -19.62 26.15 -8.93
CA ASN A 125 -20.48 27.32 -9.09
C ASN A 125 -19.97 28.49 -8.24
N ASN A 126 -19.31 29.42 -8.94
CA ASN A 126 -19.50 30.87 -8.93
C ASN A 126 -19.70 31.66 -7.60
N THR A 127 -18.87 32.71 -7.45
CA THR A 127 -19.00 33.95 -6.63
C THR A 127 -18.94 33.85 -5.11
N ASN A 128 -17.75 34.02 -4.55
CA ASN A 128 -17.27 35.26 -3.93
C ASN A 128 -16.00 34.95 -3.14
N GLY A 129 -15.02 35.86 -3.19
CA GLY A 129 -13.78 35.72 -2.42
C GLY A 129 -14.08 35.48 -0.94
N ASN A 130 -13.48 34.43 -0.38
CA ASN A 130 -13.01 34.34 1.01
C ASN A 130 -12.40 32.93 1.24
N ASP A 131 -11.09 32.81 0.96
CA ASP A 131 -10.02 32.15 1.73
C ASP A 131 -10.20 30.72 2.31
N THR A 132 -11.20 29.93 1.92
CA THR A 132 -11.40 28.58 2.50
C THR A 132 -11.36 27.42 1.49
N ASN A 133 -11.33 27.70 0.18
CA ASN A 133 -11.32 26.66 -0.86
C ASN A 133 -9.92 26.11 -1.21
N ASP A 134 -8.84 26.76 -0.78
CA ASP A 134 -7.46 26.40 -1.18
C ASP A 134 -6.91 25.16 -0.46
N ALA A 135 -7.28 24.94 0.80
CA ALA A 135 -6.75 23.83 1.61
C ALA A 135 -7.24 22.45 1.12
N SER A 136 -8.52 22.34 0.73
CA SER A 136 -9.12 21.09 0.25
C SER A 136 -8.60 20.68 -1.13
N ASP A 137 -8.44 21.64 -2.03
CA ASP A 137 -7.85 21.40 -3.35
C ASP A 137 -6.35 21.07 -3.23
N THR A 138 -5.63 21.75 -2.34
CA THR A 138 -4.21 21.45 -2.04
C THR A 138 -4.03 20.05 -1.46
N GLU A 139 -4.88 19.63 -0.52
CA GLU A 139 -4.81 18.29 0.08
C GLU A 139 -5.16 17.19 -0.92
N ARG A 140 -6.16 17.45 -1.78
CA ARG A 140 -6.49 16.54 -2.86
C ARG A 140 -5.34 16.38 -3.85
N GLU A 141 -4.70 17.45 -4.30
CA GLU A 141 -3.54 17.38 -5.19
C GLU A 141 -2.35 16.64 -4.54
N LYS A 142 -2.09 16.87 -3.24
CA LYS A 142 -1.09 16.10 -2.47
C LYS A 142 -1.40 14.60 -2.48
N LEU A 143 -2.67 14.21 -2.32
CA LEU A 143 -3.08 12.81 -2.41
C LEU A 143 -2.85 12.23 -3.81
N LYS A 144 -3.10 13.00 -4.88
CA LYS A 144 -2.83 12.55 -6.26
C LYS A 144 -1.35 12.31 -6.49
N GLN A 145 -0.51 13.23 -6.01
CA GLN A 145 0.94 13.11 -6.12
C GLN A 145 1.42 11.87 -5.36
N LYS A 146 1.03 11.71 -4.10
CA LYS A 146 1.40 10.56 -3.27
C LYS A 146 0.90 9.25 -3.87
N PHE A 147 -0.30 9.23 -4.44
CA PHE A 147 -0.83 8.07 -5.17
C PHE A 147 0.10 7.68 -6.33
N GLY A 148 0.54 8.64 -7.14
CA GLY A 148 1.43 8.38 -8.27
C GLY A 148 2.79 7.83 -7.86
N GLU A 149 3.39 8.39 -6.81
CA GLU A 149 4.68 7.94 -6.28
C GLU A 149 4.59 6.50 -5.75
N VAL A 150 3.58 6.19 -4.94
CA VAL A 150 3.36 4.85 -4.39
C VAL A 150 3.02 3.86 -5.51
N CYS A 151 2.26 4.30 -6.51
CA CYS A 151 1.84 3.48 -7.66
C CYS A 151 3.08 2.98 -8.44
N GLN A 152 4.06 3.84 -8.71
CA GLN A 152 5.32 3.44 -9.36
C GLN A 152 6.13 2.47 -8.49
N GLN A 153 6.22 2.73 -7.19
CA GLN A 153 7.05 1.95 -6.28
C GLN A 153 6.49 0.56 -5.95
N VAL A 154 5.16 0.42 -5.90
CA VAL A 154 4.46 -0.83 -5.58
C VAL A 154 4.24 -1.69 -6.83
N LEU A 155 3.77 -1.09 -7.92
CA LEU A 155 3.39 -1.85 -9.12
C LEU A 155 4.58 -2.23 -9.99
N ARG A 156 5.64 -1.39 -10.03
CA ARG A 156 6.89 -1.60 -10.79
C ARG A 156 6.62 -2.28 -12.16
N ASP A 157 7.03 -3.53 -12.32
CA ASP A 157 6.96 -4.33 -13.56
C ASP A 157 5.75 -5.28 -13.63
N ASP A 158 4.86 -5.26 -12.64
CA ASP A 158 3.74 -6.21 -12.53
C ASP A 158 2.55 -5.79 -13.41
N LYS A 159 2.50 -6.38 -14.61
CA LYS A 159 1.40 -6.13 -15.57
C LYS A 159 0.02 -6.38 -14.95
N ALA A 160 -0.19 -7.46 -14.21
CA ALA A 160 -1.51 -7.84 -13.72
C ALA A 160 -2.02 -6.81 -12.70
N ARG A 161 -1.15 -6.33 -11.81
CA ARG A 161 -1.51 -5.29 -10.84
C ARG A 161 -1.76 -3.95 -11.52
N TRP A 162 -0.94 -3.57 -12.50
CA TRP A 162 -1.18 -2.35 -13.28
C TRP A 162 -2.53 -2.39 -14.01
N GLU A 163 -2.90 -3.54 -14.60
CA GLU A 163 -4.19 -3.72 -15.26
C GLU A 163 -5.36 -3.61 -14.28
N LYS A 164 -5.26 -4.24 -13.11
CA LYS A 164 -6.25 -4.13 -12.02
C LYS A 164 -6.46 -2.67 -11.61
N TRP A 165 -5.38 -1.94 -11.36
CA TRP A 165 -5.42 -0.54 -10.94
C TRP A 165 -5.91 0.39 -12.04
N ALA A 166 -5.51 0.16 -13.29
CA ALA A 166 -6.04 0.89 -14.43
C ALA A 166 -7.57 0.74 -14.54
N LEU A 167 -8.09 -0.48 -14.40
CA LEU A 167 -9.54 -0.73 -14.40
C LEU A 167 -10.24 -0.07 -13.20
N ALA A 168 -9.65 -0.10 -12.01
CA ALA A 168 -10.19 0.57 -10.82
C ALA A 168 -10.27 2.09 -10.98
N VAL A 169 -9.26 2.71 -11.59
CA VAL A 169 -9.26 4.16 -11.86
C VAL A 169 -10.26 4.52 -12.96
N ILE A 170 -10.36 3.69 -14.02
CA ILE A 170 -11.35 3.86 -15.10
C ILE A 170 -12.77 3.83 -14.54
N SER A 171 -13.09 2.87 -13.67
CA SER A 171 -14.45 2.72 -13.12
C SER A 171 -14.88 3.92 -12.28
N GLN A 172 -13.94 4.59 -11.60
CA GLN A 172 -14.22 5.77 -10.77
C GLN A 172 -14.10 7.11 -11.53
N LYS A 173 -13.87 7.09 -12.86
CA LYS A 173 -13.64 8.28 -13.70
C LYS A 173 -12.51 9.20 -13.21
N GLN A 174 -11.60 8.69 -12.36
CA GLN A 174 -10.46 9.44 -11.83
C GLN A 174 -9.22 9.25 -12.73
N LEU A 175 -9.44 9.16 -14.04
CA LEU A 175 -8.40 8.91 -15.04
C LEU A 175 -7.19 9.85 -14.98
N PRO A 176 -7.33 11.16 -14.65
CA PRO A 176 -6.19 12.07 -14.52
C PRO A 176 -5.11 11.62 -13.53
N LEU A 177 -5.44 10.75 -12.58
CA LEU A 177 -4.49 10.24 -11.57
C LEU A 177 -3.44 9.30 -12.15
N ILE A 178 -3.85 8.47 -13.10
CA ILE A 178 -2.98 7.42 -13.61
C ILE A 178 -2.22 7.88 -14.86
N ILE A 179 -2.74 8.85 -15.63
CA ILE A 179 -2.14 9.30 -16.90
C ILE A 179 -0.68 9.76 -16.73
N SER A 180 -0.37 10.52 -15.66
CA SER A 180 0.98 11.02 -15.43
C SER A 180 1.98 9.91 -15.09
N VAL A 181 1.47 8.77 -14.65
CA VAL A 181 2.22 7.67 -14.04
C VAL A 181 2.17 6.40 -14.90
N LEU A 182 1.33 6.38 -15.94
CA LEU A 182 1.07 5.21 -16.77
C LEU A 182 2.39 4.68 -17.35
N PRO A 183 2.70 3.38 -17.16
CA PRO A 183 3.85 2.77 -17.79
C PRO A 183 3.62 2.76 -19.31
N THR A 184 4.52 3.42 -20.02
CA THR A 184 4.54 3.48 -21.49
C THR A 184 5.46 2.43 -22.12
N ALA A 185 6.29 1.74 -21.31
CA ALA A 185 7.29 0.80 -21.81
C ALA A 185 7.24 -0.55 -21.07
N ASN A 186 7.51 -0.58 -19.76
CA ASN A 186 7.45 -1.80 -18.95
C ASN A 186 6.67 -1.52 -17.66
N PRO A 187 5.54 -2.20 -17.41
CA PRO A 187 4.88 -3.23 -18.23
C PRO A 187 3.95 -2.65 -19.32
N GLN A 188 3.87 -3.32 -20.47
CA GLN A 188 2.86 -3.02 -21.50
C GLN A 188 1.51 -3.64 -21.11
N LEU A 189 0.52 -2.77 -20.85
CA LEU A 189 -0.85 -3.21 -20.58
C LEU A 189 -1.49 -3.79 -21.85
N SER A 190 -2.51 -4.62 -21.67
CA SER A 190 -3.28 -5.13 -22.81
C SER A 190 -3.90 -4.00 -23.63
N GLN A 191 -3.96 -4.22 -24.94
CA GLN A 191 -4.55 -3.28 -25.91
C GLN A 191 -5.99 -2.87 -25.52
N SER A 192 -6.76 -3.79 -24.93
CA SER A 192 -8.12 -3.53 -24.45
C SER A 192 -8.15 -2.47 -23.35
N ILE A 193 -7.19 -2.50 -22.41
CA ILE A 193 -7.12 -1.54 -21.31
C ILE A 193 -6.67 -0.18 -21.83
N TYR A 194 -5.66 -0.12 -22.70
CA TYR A 194 -5.29 1.13 -23.37
C TYR A 194 -6.46 1.71 -24.16
N GLN A 195 -7.21 0.89 -24.91
CA GLN A 195 -8.39 1.36 -25.64
C GLN A 195 -9.46 1.93 -24.71
N LYS A 196 -9.72 1.30 -23.56
CA LYS A 196 -10.65 1.81 -22.54
C LYS A 196 -10.17 3.14 -21.95
N ILE A 197 -8.88 3.24 -21.62
CA ILE A 197 -8.27 4.49 -21.13
C ILE A 197 -8.41 5.58 -22.19
N LEU A 198 -8.01 5.31 -23.44
CA LEU A 198 -8.08 6.24 -24.56
C LEU A 198 -9.51 6.71 -24.83
N ASN A 199 -10.49 5.79 -24.83
CA ASN A 199 -11.90 6.15 -24.99
C ASN A 199 -12.38 7.09 -23.89
N GLN A 200 -12.08 6.79 -22.62
CA GLN A 200 -12.47 7.67 -21.51
C GLN A 200 -11.76 9.04 -21.58
N LEU A 201 -10.48 9.09 -21.96
CA LEU A 201 -9.75 10.34 -22.17
C LEU A 201 -10.35 11.22 -23.27
N MET A 202 -10.84 10.58 -24.33
CA MET A 202 -11.44 11.26 -25.47
C MET A 202 -12.65 12.09 -25.03
N TYR A 203 -13.43 11.60 -24.07
CA TYR A 203 -14.60 12.30 -23.54
C TYR A 203 -14.29 13.23 -22.36
N SER A 204 -13.30 12.91 -21.51
CA SER A 204 -13.06 13.65 -20.26
C SER A 204 -11.98 14.73 -20.33
N ALA A 205 -10.93 14.52 -21.15
CA ALA A 205 -9.69 15.28 -21.06
C ALA A 205 -8.86 15.25 -22.37
N PRO A 206 -9.30 15.94 -23.44
CA PRO A 206 -8.68 15.87 -24.76
C PRO A 206 -7.21 16.33 -24.81
N LYS A 207 -6.80 17.26 -23.94
CA LYS A 207 -5.38 17.69 -23.85
C LYS A 207 -4.46 16.58 -23.35
N PHE A 208 -4.92 15.77 -22.39
CA PHE A 208 -4.16 14.64 -21.84
C PHE A 208 -4.10 13.46 -22.82
N PHE A 209 -5.17 13.27 -23.62
CA PHE A 209 -5.19 12.30 -24.71
C PHE A 209 -4.06 12.55 -25.72
N LEU A 210 -3.85 13.80 -26.14
CA LEU A 210 -2.79 14.15 -27.09
C LEU A 210 -1.40 13.87 -26.53
N ASN A 211 -1.14 14.25 -25.28
CA ASN A 211 0.15 14.01 -24.62
C ASN A 211 0.46 12.51 -24.47
N LEU A 212 -0.54 11.70 -24.06
CA LEU A 212 -0.39 10.25 -23.97
C LEU A 212 -0.17 9.61 -25.34
N ARG A 213 -0.89 10.07 -26.37
CA ARG A 213 -0.76 9.58 -27.74
C ARG A 213 0.61 9.92 -28.34
N GLU A 214 1.13 11.12 -28.10
CA GLU A 214 2.47 11.52 -28.51
C GLU A 214 3.55 10.66 -27.84
N LYS A 215 3.44 10.42 -26.53
CA LYS A 215 4.36 9.53 -25.80
C LYS A 215 4.36 8.11 -26.34
N LEU A 216 3.18 7.55 -26.62
CA LEU A 216 3.05 6.21 -27.22
C LEU A 216 3.57 6.16 -28.67
N ALA A 217 3.34 7.21 -29.46
CA ALA A 217 3.83 7.31 -30.83
C ALA A 217 5.37 7.40 -30.90
N LEU A 218 6.00 8.19 -30.02
CA LEU A 218 7.46 8.28 -29.90
C LEU A 218 8.07 6.93 -29.49
N PHE A 219 7.39 6.16 -28.64
CA PHE A 219 7.83 4.81 -28.29
C PHE A 219 7.75 3.87 -29.50
N HIS A 220 6.67 3.88 -30.27
CA HIS A 220 6.56 3.08 -31.50
C HIS A 220 7.62 3.47 -32.56
N LEU A 221 7.93 4.77 -32.71
CA LEU A 221 8.98 5.27 -33.60
C LEU A 221 10.40 4.85 -33.13
N SER A 222 10.68 4.94 -31.84
CA SER A 222 11.98 4.50 -31.28
C SER A 222 12.15 2.97 -31.31
N TYR A 223 11.07 2.20 -31.11
CA TYR A 223 11.07 0.75 -31.31
C TYR A 223 11.33 0.41 -32.78
N GLN A 224 10.60 1.01 -33.73
CA GLN A 224 10.82 0.79 -35.17
C GLN A 224 12.25 1.17 -35.61
N GLN A 225 12.84 2.23 -35.07
CA GLN A 225 14.24 2.60 -35.36
C GLN A 225 15.26 1.60 -34.78
N ARG A 226 15.03 1.06 -33.57
CA ARG A 226 15.93 0.05 -32.97
C ARG A 226 15.89 -1.30 -33.68
N TYR A 227 14.77 -1.67 -34.29
CA TYR A 227 14.62 -2.92 -35.04
C TYR A 227 14.97 -2.78 -36.54
N SER A 228 15.03 -1.56 -37.09
CA SER A 228 15.51 -1.30 -38.46
C SER A 228 17.06 -1.29 -38.56
N GLY A 229 17.76 -1.05 -37.45
CA GLY A 229 19.23 -1.07 -37.39
C GLY A 229 19.89 -2.45 -37.43
N CYS A 230 19.14 -3.55 -37.26
CA CYS A 230 19.70 -4.91 -37.20
C CYS A 230 19.57 -5.72 -38.51
N PHE A 231 18.97 -5.16 -39.57
CA PHE A 231 18.79 -5.84 -40.87
C PHE A 231 19.61 -5.20 -42.01
N GLY A 232 20.81 -4.72 -41.71
CA GLY A 232 21.70 -4.07 -42.68
C GLY A 232 23.10 -4.70 -42.73
N GLY A 233 23.22 -6.00 -42.95
CA GLY A 233 24.56 -6.61 -43.03
C GLY A 233 24.59 -8.07 -43.40
N HIS A 234 24.20 -8.44 -44.62
CA HIS A 234 24.73 -9.62 -45.32
C HIS A 234 24.89 -9.26 -46.80
N GLN A 235 26.03 -8.65 -47.12
CA GLN A 235 26.49 -8.56 -48.51
C GLN A 235 26.76 -9.99 -49.00
N ARG A 236 25.96 -10.40 -49.98
CA ARG A 236 26.12 -11.62 -50.74
C ARG A 236 27.35 -11.47 -51.63
N THR A 237 28.50 -12.01 -51.20
CA THR A 237 29.68 -12.15 -52.06
C THR A 237 29.35 -13.15 -53.17
N LYS A 238 29.10 -12.63 -54.39
CA LYS A 238 29.12 -13.43 -55.61
C LYS A 238 30.58 -13.65 -56.01
N ALA A 239 31.11 -14.83 -55.71
CA ALA A 239 32.25 -15.35 -56.46
C ALA A 239 31.75 -15.75 -57.86
N LYS A 240 32.26 -15.09 -58.91
CA LYS A 240 32.18 -15.56 -60.29
C LYS A 240 33.53 -16.19 -60.64
N SER A 241 33.42 -17.36 -61.26
CA SER A 241 34.47 -18.07 -62.00
C SER A 241 35.04 -17.22 -63.14
#